data_AF-A0A353F950-F1
#
_entry.id   AF-A0A353F950-F1
#
_cell.length_a   1.000
_cell.length_b   1.000
_cell.length_c   1.000
_cell.angle_alpha   90.00
_cell.angle_beta   90.00
_cell.angle_gamma   90.00
#
_symmetry.space_group_name_H-M   'P 1'
#
loop_
_entity.id
_entity.type
_entity.pdbx_description
1 polymer ?
#
loop_
_entity_poly.entity_id
_entity_poly.type
_entity_poly.pdbx_seq_one_letter_code
_entity_poly.pdbx_strand_id
1 'polypeptide(L)' 'MSHPVVSKHVKVLDQAGVISIHTIGREPHGMLRQNGFMHRQEWISYFEEFWDSKSLNFKSFWVLQSSLSSFKILANFKS' A
#
# COMPACT_ATOMS: atom_id res chain seq x y z
N MET A 1 -13.91 25.89 -10.34
CA MET A 1 -13.04 25.21 -9.35
C MET A 1 -11.98 26.21 -8.89
N SER A 2 -11.75 26.33 -7.58
CA SER A 2 -11.05 27.48 -6.98
C SER A 2 -9.51 27.35 -7.10
N HIS A 3 -8.92 28.23 -7.92
CA HIS A 3 -7.47 28.39 -8.14
C HIS A 3 -6.56 28.43 -6.88
N PRO A 4 -6.99 28.88 -5.68
CA PRO A 4 -6.12 28.90 -4.49
C PRO A 4 -5.83 27.51 -3.89
N VAL A 5 -6.79 26.58 -4.01
CA VAL A 5 -6.70 25.26 -3.36
C VAL A 5 -5.69 24.38 -4.09
N VAL A 6 -5.73 24.40 -5.42
CA VAL A 6 -4.78 23.68 -6.27
C VAL A 6 -3.35 24.16 -6.01
N SER A 7 -3.12 25.48 -5.93
CA SER A 7 -1.81 26.04 -5.60
C SER A 7 -1.30 25.60 -4.22
N LYS A 8 -2.21 25.44 -3.25
CA LYS A 8 -1.86 24.94 -1.91
C LYS A 8 -1.45 23.46 -1.94
N HIS A 9 -2.18 22.61 -2.65
CA HIS A 9 -1.81 21.19 -2.81
C HIS A 9 -0.47 21.02 -3.53
N VAL A 10 -0.25 21.81 -4.57
CA VAL A 10 1.00 21.83 -5.34
C VAL A 10 2.19 22.21 -4.45
N LYS A 11 2.06 23.20 -3.56
CA LYS A 11 3.10 23.53 -2.57
C LYS A 11 3.39 22.41 -1.57
N VAL A 12 2.34 21.73 -1.08
CA VAL A 12 2.52 20.59 -0.15
C VAL A 12 3.25 19.43 -0.83
N LEU A 13 2.94 19.16 -2.10
CA LEU A 13 3.63 18.12 -2.87
C LEU A 13 5.10 18.47 -3.17
N ASP A 14 5.40 19.76 -3.39
CA ASP A 14 6.77 20.27 -3.57
C ASP A 14 7.58 20.16 -2.27
N GLN A 15 7.00 20.58 -1.14
CA GLN A 15 7.59 20.43 0.20
C GLN A 15 7.84 18.96 0.58
N ALA A 16 6.96 18.05 0.16
CA ALA A 16 7.13 16.62 0.35
C ALA A 16 8.17 15.99 -0.60
N GLY A 17 8.80 16.77 -1.49
CA GLY A 17 9.81 16.31 -2.45
C GLY A 17 9.26 15.44 -3.59
N VAL A 18 7.94 15.37 -3.73
CA VAL A 18 7.22 14.52 -4.69
C VAL A 18 7.18 15.16 -6.07
N ILE A 19 7.12 16.49 -6.10
CA ILE A 19 7.25 17.31 -7.30
C ILE A 19 8.32 18.36 -7.06
N SER A 20 8.86 18.95 -8.12
CA SER A 20 9.63 20.19 -8.06
C SER A 20 9.04 21.23 -8.96
N ILE A 21 8.85 22.42 -8.41
CA ILE A 21 8.33 23.56 -9.14
C ILE A 21 9.49 24.50 -9.48
N HIS A 22 9.73 24.73 -10.76
CA HIS A 22 10.72 25.71 -11.23
C HIS A 22 10.00 26.78 -12.05
N THR A 23 10.29 28.05 -11.77
CA THR A 23 9.70 29.16 -12.54
C THR A 23 10.61 29.45 -13.72
N ILE A 24 10.14 29.16 -14.94
CA ILE A 24 10.85 29.48 -16.17
C ILE A 24 10.10 30.64 -16.83
N GLY A 25 10.66 31.85 -16.75
CA GLY A 25 9.99 33.06 -17.23
C GLY A 25 8.81 33.47 -16.33
N ARG A 26 7.60 33.51 -16.89
CA ARG A 26 6.36 33.88 -16.16
C ARG A 26 5.49 32.69 -15.78
N GLU A 27 5.92 31.47 -16.09
CA GLU A 27 5.13 30.26 -15.88
C GLU A 27 5.84 29.29 -14.91
N PRO A 28 5.12 28.78 -13.89
CA PRO A 28 5.63 27.73 -13.02
C PRO A 28 5.54 26.38 -13.73
N HIS A 29 6.68 25.73 -13.94
CA HIS A 29 6.75 24.39 -14.50
C HIS A 29 6.93 23.36 -13.37
N GLY A 30 5.97 22.43 -13.25
CA GLY A 30 6.02 21.33 -12.29
C GLY A 30 6.62 20.07 -12.92
N MET A 31 7.68 19.52 -12.33
CA MET A 31 8.23 18.22 -12.70
C MET A 31 7.98 17.22 -11.57
N LEU A 32 7.59 15.99 -11.91
CA LEU A 32 7.48 14.90 -10.94
C LEU A 32 8.88 14.41 -10.56
N ARG A 33 9.13 14.24 -9.26
CA ARG A 33 10.40 13.72 -8.74
C ARG A 33 10.19 12.30 -8.22
N GLN A 34 10.75 11.33 -8.95
CA GLN A 34 10.71 9.92 -8.58
C GLN A 34 11.35 9.65 -7.21
N ASN A 35 12.38 10.42 -6.84
CA ASN A 35 13.05 10.29 -5.55
C ASN A 35 12.14 10.54 -4.34
N GLY A 36 11.14 11.42 -4.47
CA GLY A 36 10.16 11.68 -3.39
C GLY A 36 9.20 10.52 -3.12
N PHE A 37 9.13 9.54 -4.03
CA PHE A 37 8.32 8.34 -3.85
C PHE A 37 9.10 7.18 -3.25
N MET A 38 10.44 7.19 -3.31
CA MET A 38 11.27 6.09 -2.79
C MET A 38 11.07 5.87 -1.29
N HIS A 39 11.05 6.95 -0.50
CA HIS A 39 10.86 6.82 0.95
C HIS A 39 9.45 6.31 1.32
N ARG A 40 8.44 6.60 0.49
CA ARG A 40 7.10 6.02 0.66
C ARG A 40 7.05 4.56 0.24
N GLN A 41 7.84 4.17 -0.76
CA GLN A 41 7.92 2.77 -1.19
C GLN A 41 8.44 1.88 -0.05
N GLU A 42 9.44 2.34 0.71
CA GLU A 42 9.94 1.61 1.88
C GLU A 42 8.86 1.38 2.94
N TRP A 43 8.07 2.42 3.23
CA TRP A 43 6.95 2.32 4.16
C TRP A 43 5.87 1.37 3.65
N ILE A 44 5.49 1.47 2.38
CA ILE A 44 4.50 0.59 1.75
C ILE A 44 4.97 -0.87 1.82
N SER A 45 6.23 -1.15 1.50
CA SER A 45 6.81 -2.50 1.55
C SER A 45 6.78 -3.08 2.97
N TYR A 46 7.03 -2.28 4.01
CA TYR A 46 6.87 -2.73 5.40
C TYR A 46 5.43 -3.17 5.72
N PHE A 47 4.43 -2.42 5.23
CA PHE A 47 3.03 -2.78 5.44
C PHE A 47 2.60 -3.98 4.61
N GLU A 48 3.09 -4.13 3.38
CA GLU A 48 2.85 -5.32 2.57
C GLU A 48 3.33 -6.59 3.29
N GLU A 49 4.56 -6.59 3.81
CA GLU A 49 5.09 -7.72 4.58
C GLU A 49 4.29 -8.00 5.85
N PHE A 50 3.87 -6.95 6.57
CA PHE A 50 2.99 -7.09 7.72
C PHE A 50 1.67 -7.78 7.35
N TRP A 51 1.00 -7.35 6.28
CA TRP A 51 -0.29 -7.92 5.87
C TRP A 51 -0.17 -9.32 5.28
N ASP A 52 0.92 -9.61 4.56
CA ASP A 52 1.23 -10.95 4.06
C ASP A 52 1.44 -11.94 5.22
N SER A 53 2.15 -11.52 6.27
CA SER A 53 2.36 -12.35 7.46
C SER A 53 1.03 -12.71 8.16
N LYS A 54 0.09 -11.76 8.23
CA LYS A 54 -1.24 -11.96 8.82
C LYS A 54 -2.12 -12.85 7.94
N SER A 55 -2.05 -12.69 6.63
CA SER A 55 -2.83 -13.49 5.67
C SER A 55 -2.37 -14.94 5.59
N LEU A 56 -1.07 -15.19 5.72
CA LEU A 56 -0.50 -16.54 5.82
C LEU A 56 -1.02 -17.29 7.05
N ASN A 57 -1.13 -16.61 8.19
CA ASN A 57 -1.68 -17.20 9.42
C ASN A 57 -3.14 -17.62 9.25
N PHE A 58 -3.92 -16.81 8.52
CA PHE A 58 -5.31 -17.16 8.22
C PHE A 58 -5.40 -18.37 7.28
N LYS A 59 -4.62 -18.39 6.19
CA LYS A 59 -4.62 -19.54 5.25
C LYS A 59 -4.20 -20.85 5.93
N SER A 60 -3.17 -20.83 6.78
CA SER A 60 -2.72 -22.05 7.47
C SER A 60 -3.76 -22.59 8.44
N PHE A 61 -4.48 -21.71 9.14
CA PHE A 61 -5.60 -22.09 9.98
C PHE A 61 -6.73 -22.78 9.18
N TRP A 62 -7.11 -22.22 8.03
CA TRP A 62 -8.17 -22.79 7.20
C TRP A 62 -7.78 -24.13 6.55
N VAL A 63 -6.53 -24.30 6.12
CA VAL A 63 -6.04 -25.58 5.58
C VAL A 63 -6.07 -26.70 6.62
N LEU A 64 -5.68 -26.40 7.86
CA LEU A 64 -5.73 -27.37 8.96
C LEU A 64 -7.18 -27.73 9.35
N GLN A 65 -8.09 -26.75 9.34
CA GLN A 65 -9.50 -26.97 9.68
C GLN A 65 -10.25 -27.82 8.64
N SER A 66 -9.94 -27.65 7.35
CA SER A 66 -10.50 -28.47 6.27
C SER A 66 -10.02 -29.94 6.34
N SER A 67 -8.77 -30.15 6.73
CA SER A 67 -8.22 -31.50 6.96
C SER A 67 -8.88 -32.20 8.14
N LEU A 68 -9.05 -31.50 9.27
CA LEU A 68 -9.68 -32.03 10.49
C LEU A 68 -11.17 -32.37 10.31
N SER A 69 -11.90 -31.60 9.50
CA SER A 69 -13.31 -31.89 9.19
C SER A 69 -13.45 -33.15 8.34
N SER A 70 -12.56 -33.35 7.37
CA SER A 70 -12.54 -34.56 6.53
C SER A 70 -12.21 -35.82 7.35
N PHE A 71 -11.29 -35.72 8.31
CA PHE A 71 -10.95 -36.82 9.23
C PHE A 71 -12.07 -37.15 10.23
N LYS A 72 -12.79 -36.14 10.76
CA LYS A 72 -13.95 -36.38 11.65
C LYS A 72 -15.11 -37.10 10.95
N ILE A 73 -15.32 -36.82 9.66
CA ILE A 73 -16.35 -37.49 8.85
C ILE A 73 -15.97 -38.96 8.62
N LEU A 74 -14.71 -39.25 8.28
CA LEU A 74 -14.22 -40.63 8.10
C LEU A 74 -14.23 -41.44 9.40
N ALA A 75 -13.93 -40.82 10.55
CA ALA A 75 -13.96 -41.48 11.85
C ALA A 75 -15.39 -41.87 12.30
N ASN A 76 -16.41 -41.10 11.89
CA ASN A 76 -17.82 -41.42 12.18
C ASN A 76 -18.39 -42.54 11.28
N PHE A 77 -17.76 -42.84 10.14
CA PHE A 77 -18.27 -43.83 9.19
C PHE A 77 -17.78 -45.25 9.45
N LYS A 78 -16.87 -45.45 10.42
CA LYS A 78 -16.24 -46.75 10.74
C LYS A 78 -16.66 -47.32 12.10
N SER A 79 -17.70 -46.76 12.73
CA SER A 79 -18.38 -47.31 13.91
C SER A 79 -19.79 -47.73 13.54
#